data_AF-D9Q097-F1
#
_entry.id   AF-D9Q097-F1
#
_cell.length_a   1.000
_cell.length_b   1.000
_cell.length_c   1.000
_cell.angle_alpha   90.00
_cell.angle_beta   90.00
_cell.angle_gamma   90.00
#
_symmetry.space_group_name_H-M   'P 1'
#
loop_
_entity.id
_entity.type
_entity.pdbx_description
1 polymer ?
#
loop_
_entity_poly.entity_id
_entity_poly.type
_entity_poly.pdbx_seq_one_letter_code
_entity_poly.pdbx_strand_id
1 'polypeptide(L)'
;MSNTDAGSELQHEFIRKLEIAMLGVLSIISLLIGYMVGLVAARAFSDSSIVVSLLLYLLLLAFYPRYRFPFLAYMVGADIGSLVFDIAVLHAKVVIYPLVVLLVNDLGKFSVNIDFVQLLVLLEVIVYIARKLHKARNRKMEAS
;
A
#
# COMPACT_ATOMS: atom_id res chain seq x y z
N MET A 1 -2.87 44.21 -9.68
CA MET A 1 -2.97 42.74 -9.76
C MET A 1 -3.75 42.41 -11.01
N SER A 2 -3.08 41.82 -12.00
CA SER A 2 -3.58 41.65 -13.36
C SER A 2 -4.53 40.44 -13.43
N ASN A 3 -5.62 40.53 -14.20
CA ASN A 3 -6.56 39.42 -14.46
C ASN A 3 -5.87 38.15 -15.01
N THR A 4 -4.66 38.29 -15.54
CA THR A 4 -3.82 37.21 -16.04
C THR A 4 -3.22 36.33 -14.93
N ASP A 5 -2.95 36.89 -13.75
CA ASP A 5 -2.33 36.14 -12.64
C ASP A 5 -3.32 35.18 -12.00
N ALA A 6 -4.56 35.63 -11.79
CA ALA A 6 -5.64 34.81 -11.20
C ALA A 6 -6.04 33.61 -12.08
N GLY A 7 -5.99 33.77 -13.40
CA GLY A 7 -6.25 32.67 -14.35
C GLY A 7 -5.18 31.58 -14.31
N SER A 8 -3.90 31.97 -14.14
CA SER A 8 -2.78 31.04 -14.04
C SER A 8 -2.77 30.24 -12.73
N GLU A 9 -3.14 30.88 -11.61
CA GLU A 9 -3.25 30.20 -10.31
C GLU A 9 -4.40 29.17 -10.31
N LEU A 10 -5.54 29.51 -10.90
CA LEU A 10 -6.68 28.59 -11.06
C LEU A 10 -6.33 27.36 -11.90
N GLN A 11 -5.59 27.54 -13.00
CA GLN A 11 -5.13 26.43 -13.82
C GLN A 11 -4.14 25.54 -13.07
N HIS A 12 -3.18 26.11 -12.35
CA HIS A 12 -2.22 25.34 -11.55
C HIS A 12 -2.90 24.56 -10.41
N GLU A 13 -3.90 25.15 -9.74
CA GLU A 13 -4.65 24.47 -8.70
C GLU A 13 -5.48 23.32 -9.26
N PHE A 14 -6.13 23.52 -10.42
CA PHE A 14 -6.89 22.49 -11.10
C PHE A 14 -6.00 21.30 -11.52
N ILE A 15 -4.85 21.56 -12.15
CA ILE A 15 -3.90 20.53 -12.54
C ILE A 15 -3.42 19.73 -11.32
N ARG A 16 -3.10 20.41 -10.21
CA ARG A 16 -2.68 19.74 -8.97
C ARG A 16 -3.78 18.85 -8.40
N LYS A 17 -5.05 19.31 -8.39
CA LYS A 17 -6.18 18.50 -7.91
C LYS A 17 -6.40 17.27 -8.80
N LEU A 18 -6.32 17.45 -10.11
CA LEU A 18 -6.46 16.36 -11.07
C LEU A 18 -5.34 15.32 -10.92
N GLU A 19 -4.08 15.77 -10.74
CA GLU A 19 -2.93 14.90 -10.49
C GLU A 19 -3.13 14.03 -9.23
N ILE A 20 -3.57 14.64 -8.12
CA ILE A 20 -3.84 13.92 -6.87
C ILE A 20 -4.98 12.91 -7.05
N ALA A 21 -6.07 13.30 -7.71
CA ALA A 21 -7.19 12.40 -7.98
C ALA A 21 -6.74 11.21 -8.85
N MET A 22 -5.96 11.46 -9.90
CA MET A 22 -5.43 10.43 -10.78
C MET A 22 -4.51 9.47 -10.03
N LEU A 23 -3.63 9.98 -9.17
CA LEU A 23 -2.77 9.14 -8.31
C LEU A 23 -3.58 8.30 -7.33
N GLY A 24 -4.65 8.85 -6.77
CA GLY A 24 -5.58 8.13 -5.91
C GLY A 24 -6.24 6.96 -6.65
N VAL A 25 -6.79 7.23 -7.84
CA VAL A 25 -7.41 6.19 -8.68
C VAL A 25 -6.39 5.13 -9.09
N LEU A 26 -5.19 5.52 -9.52
CA LEU A 26 -4.13 4.59 -9.91
C LEU A 26 -3.70 3.70 -8.73
N SER A 27 -3.72 4.23 -7.52
CA SER A 27 -3.41 3.48 -6.30
C SER A 27 -4.49 2.47 -5.96
N ILE A 28 -5.76 2.83 -6.10
CA ILE A 28 -6.89 1.90 -5.91
C ILE A 28 -6.82 0.77 -6.94
N ILE A 29 -6.58 1.10 -8.22
CA ILE A 29 -6.42 0.10 -9.28
C ILE A 29 -5.25 -0.83 -8.96
N SER A 30 -4.09 -0.27 -8.59
CA SER A 30 -2.92 -1.07 -8.23
C SER A 30 -3.18 -2.00 -7.05
N LEU A 31 -3.93 -1.55 -6.04
CA LEU A 31 -4.35 -2.37 -4.91
C LEU A 31 -5.22 -3.55 -5.34
N LEU A 32 -6.19 -3.32 -6.23
CA LEU A 32 -7.05 -4.38 -6.75
C LEU A 32 -6.26 -5.39 -7.59
N ILE A 33 -5.32 -4.92 -8.43
CA ILE A 33 -4.44 -5.80 -9.20
C ILE A 33 -3.57 -6.63 -8.26
N GLY A 34 -2.96 -6.00 -7.26
CA GLY A 34 -2.17 -6.69 -6.23
C GLY A 34 -3.00 -7.78 -5.56
N TYR A 35 -4.21 -7.45 -5.12
CA TYR A 35 -5.14 -8.39 -4.49
C TYR A 35 -5.47 -9.60 -5.39
N MET A 36 -5.77 -9.37 -6.67
CA MET A 36 -6.04 -10.45 -7.62
C MET A 36 -4.81 -11.34 -7.85
N VAL A 37 -3.62 -10.75 -7.93
CA VAL A 37 -2.36 -11.50 -8.05
C VAL A 37 -2.13 -12.35 -6.80
N GLY A 38 -2.32 -11.79 -5.60
CA GLY A 38 -2.18 -12.54 -4.35
C GLY A 38 -3.19 -13.68 -4.19
N LEU A 39 -4.39 -13.55 -4.78
CA LEU A 39 -5.42 -14.60 -4.75
C LEU A 39 -5.17 -15.78 -5.71
N VAL A 40 -4.56 -15.52 -6.87
CA VAL A 40 -4.58 -16.45 -8.00
C VAL A 40 -3.19 -16.93 -8.40
N ALA A 41 -2.16 -16.12 -8.18
CA ALA A 41 -0.81 -16.47 -8.61
C ALA A 41 -0.20 -17.53 -7.70
N ALA A 42 0.61 -18.42 -8.29
CA ALA A 42 1.50 -19.27 -7.49
C ALA A 42 2.38 -18.37 -6.60
N ARG A 43 2.61 -18.76 -5.34
CA ARG A 43 3.40 -17.98 -4.37
C ARG A 43 4.72 -17.44 -4.93
N ALA A 44 5.44 -18.24 -5.73
CA ALA A 44 6.68 -17.81 -6.36
C ALA A 44 6.51 -16.59 -7.29
N PHE A 45 5.38 -16.47 -7.99
CA PHE A 45 5.08 -15.35 -8.88
C PHE A 45 4.63 -14.12 -8.09
N SER A 46 3.79 -14.28 -7.05
CA SER A 46 3.39 -13.17 -6.17
C SER A 46 4.59 -12.58 -5.42
N ASP A 47 5.50 -13.40 -4.92
CA ASP A 47 6.67 -12.94 -4.17
C ASP A 47 7.61 -12.13 -5.07
N SER A 48 7.82 -12.61 -6.30
CA SER A 48 8.64 -11.89 -7.29
C SER A 48 8.04 -10.55 -7.70
N SER A 49 6.71 -10.45 -7.84
CA SER A 49 6.04 -9.21 -8.22
C SER A 49 6.03 -8.19 -7.08
N ILE A 50 5.95 -8.65 -5.83
CA ILE A 50 6.13 -7.80 -4.64
C ILE A 50 7.54 -7.20 -4.61
N VAL A 51 8.58 -8.00 -4.88
CA VAL A 51 9.98 -7.50 -4.93
C VAL A 51 10.16 -6.44 -6.02
N VAL A 52 9.60 -6.66 -7.21
CA VAL A 52 9.64 -5.67 -8.30
C VAL A 52 8.90 -4.39 -7.90
N SER A 53 7.71 -4.52 -7.28
CA SER A 53 6.95 -3.36 -6.79
C SER A 53 7.71 -2.59 -5.71
N LEU A 54 8.43 -3.30 -4.82
CA LEU A 54 9.28 -2.68 -3.80
C LEU A 54 10.43 -1.88 -4.42
N LEU A 55 11.11 -2.42 -5.43
CA LEU A 55 12.16 -1.71 -6.15
C LEU A 55 11.63 -0.43 -6.80
N LEU A 56 10.47 -0.51 -7.45
CA LEU A 56 9.81 0.66 -8.05
C LEU A 56 9.35 1.68 -7.00
N TYR A 57 8.86 1.20 -5.85
CA TYR A 57 8.53 2.05 -4.72
C TYR A 57 9.75 2.83 -4.23
N LEU A 58 10.89 2.15 -4.01
CA LEU A 58 12.13 2.77 -3.54
C LEU A 58 12.71 3.75 -4.57
N LEU A 59 12.67 3.38 -5.85
CA LEU A 59 13.11 4.25 -6.95
C LEU A 59 12.29 5.54 -6.96
N LEU A 60 10.96 5.44 -6.91
CA LEU A 60 10.08 6.61 -6.92
C LEU A 60 10.11 7.37 -5.59
N LEU A 61 10.36 6.70 -4.47
CA LEU A 61 10.62 7.36 -3.20
C LEU A 61 11.82 8.31 -3.29
N ALA A 62 12.88 7.92 -4.01
CA ALA A 62 14.08 8.73 -4.20
C ALA A 62 13.88 9.86 -5.22
N PHE A 63 13.29 9.58 -6.38
CA PHE A 63 13.22 10.54 -7.49
C PHE A 63 11.90 11.33 -7.55
N TYR A 64 10.76 10.67 -7.31
CA TYR A 64 9.42 11.23 -7.51
C TYR A 64 8.46 10.83 -6.38
N PRO A 65 8.64 11.38 -5.15
CA PRO A 65 8.04 10.85 -3.92
C PRO A 65 6.51 10.76 -3.93
N ARG A 66 5.83 11.56 -4.77
CA ARG A 66 4.36 11.56 -4.90
C ARG A 66 3.81 10.35 -5.66
N TYR A 67 4.62 9.73 -6.51
CA TYR A 67 4.19 8.67 -7.42
C TYR A 67 4.45 7.26 -6.88
N ARG A 68 4.98 7.15 -5.65
CA ARG A 68 5.30 5.85 -5.03
C ARG A 68 4.08 5.08 -4.53
N PHE A 69 2.98 5.78 -4.24
CA PHE A 69 1.80 5.20 -3.58
C PHE A 69 1.11 4.07 -4.36
N PRO A 70 1.02 4.09 -5.70
CA PRO A 70 0.47 2.95 -6.45
C PRO A 70 1.22 1.64 -6.21
N PHE A 71 2.55 1.69 -6.13
CA PHE A 71 3.38 0.50 -5.86
C PHE A 71 3.23 0.00 -4.43
N LEU A 72 3.09 0.92 -3.47
CA LEU A 72 2.74 0.57 -2.09
C LEU A 72 1.36 -0.09 -2.02
N ALA A 73 0.38 0.48 -2.72
CA ALA A 73 -0.98 -0.03 -2.76
C ALA A 73 -1.03 -1.44 -3.40
N TYR A 74 -0.25 -1.68 -4.45
CA TYR A 74 -0.06 -3.01 -5.03
C TYR A 74 0.49 -4.02 -4.03
N MET A 75 1.58 -3.68 -3.31
CA MET A 75 2.19 -4.58 -2.32
C MET A 75 1.20 -4.94 -1.21
N VAL A 76 0.48 -3.94 -0.69
CA VAL A 76 -0.58 -4.16 0.31
C VAL A 76 -1.70 -5.04 -0.24
N GLY A 77 -2.13 -4.79 -1.49
CA GLY A 77 -3.12 -5.62 -2.15
C GLY A 77 -2.67 -7.09 -2.23
N ALA A 78 -1.44 -7.32 -2.68
CA ALA A 78 -0.87 -8.67 -2.83
C ALA A 78 -0.77 -9.42 -1.50
N ASP A 79 -0.32 -8.75 -0.44
CA ASP A 79 -0.27 -9.31 0.93
C ASP A 79 -1.68 -9.70 1.42
N ILE A 80 -2.66 -8.79 1.31
CA ILE A 80 -4.06 -9.07 1.66
C ILE A 80 -4.64 -10.22 0.84
N GLY A 81 -4.38 -10.24 -0.47
CA GLY A 81 -4.85 -11.30 -1.37
C GLY A 81 -4.29 -12.68 -0.98
N SER A 82 -3.00 -12.75 -0.68
CA SER A 82 -2.35 -13.98 -0.23
C SER A 82 -2.93 -14.46 1.11
N LEU A 83 -3.18 -13.55 2.05
CA LEU A 83 -3.76 -13.89 3.35
C LEU A 83 -5.19 -14.43 3.20
N VAL A 84 -6.01 -13.84 2.34
CA VAL A 84 -7.36 -14.35 2.03
C VAL A 84 -7.29 -15.74 1.39
N PHE A 85 -6.35 -15.95 0.47
CA PHE A 85 -6.13 -17.26 -0.15
C PHE A 85 -5.75 -18.33 0.89
N ASP A 86 -4.79 -18.01 1.76
CA ASP A 86 -4.35 -18.93 2.82
C ASP A 86 -5.48 -19.30 3.78
N ILE A 87 -6.29 -18.32 4.22
CA ILE A 87 -7.48 -18.56 5.05
C ILE A 87 -8.49 -19.45 4.32
N ALA A 88 -8.75 -19.20 3.03
CA ALA A 88 -9.68 -20.01 2.25
C ALA A 88 -9.19 -21.46 2.10
N VAL A 89 -7.90 -21.67 1.88
CA VAL A 89 -7.28 -22.99 1.81
C VAL A 89 -7.33 -23.70 3.17
N LEU A 90 -7.04 -23.00 4.27
CA LEU A 90 -7.16 -23.52 5.63
C LEU A 90 -8.61 -23.95 5.92
N HIS A 91 -9.59 -23.11 5.58
CA HIS A 91 -10.99 -23.42 5.78
C HIS A 91 -11.43 -24.64 4.94
N ALA A 92 -11.01 -24.72 3.68
CA ALA A 92 -11.30 -25.87 2.83
C ALA A 92 -10.67 -27.17 3.38
N LYS A 93 -9.44 -27.11 3.90
CA LYS A 93 -8.76 -28.27 4.52
C LYS A 93 -9.46 -28.74 5.79
N VAL A 94 -9.93 -27.81 6.64
CA VAL A 94 -10.64 -28.12 7.90
C VAL A 94 -12.02 -28.74 7.64
N VAL A 95 -12.72 -28.32 6.58
CA VAL A 95 -14.04 -28.86 6.22
C VAL A 95 -13.95 -30.30 5.66
N ILE A 96 -12.85 -30.65 4.99
CA ILE A 96 -12.70 -31.93 4.30
C ILE A 96 -12.07 -33.02 5.20
N TYR A 97 -11.25 -32.67 6.19
CA TYR A 97 -10.59 -33.64 7.07
C TYR A 97 -10.88 -33.37 8.56
N PRO A 98 -11.73 -34.17 9.22
CA PRO A 98 -11.97 -34.00 10.64
C PRO A 98 -10.80 -34.60 11.43
N LEU A 99 -10.17 -33.74 12.23
CA LEU A 99 -9.32 -34.05 13.39
C LEU A 99 -7.90 -34.64 13.21
N VAL A 100 -7.57 -35.48 12.21
CA VAL A 100 -6.30 -36.24 12.26
C VAL A 100 -5.08 -35.52 11.66
N VAL A 101 -5.27 -34.61 10.69
CA VAL A 101 -4.14 -33.90 10.02
C VAL A 101 -3.72 -32.62 10.75
N LEU A 102 -4.62 -32.02 11.54
CA LEU A 102 -4.37 -30.78 12.29
C LEU A 102 -3.33 -30.95 13.41
N LEU A 103 -3.08 -32.17 13.88
CA LEU A 103 -2.13 -32.42 14.97
C LEU A 103 -0.70 -32.70 14.49
N VAL A 104 -0.48 -33.08 13.23
CA VAL A 104 0.79 -33.71 12.82
C VAL A 104 1.62 -32.90 11.83
N ASN A 105 1.06 -31.97 11.03
CA ASN A 105 1.85 -31.48 9.88
C ASN A 105 2.23 -30.00 9.74
N ASP A 106 1.61 -28.98 10.34
CA ASP A 106 2.01 -27.59 9.92
C ASP A 106 1.87 -26.47 10.97
N LEU A 107 1.64 -26.77 12.26
CA LEU A 107 1.76 -25.75 13.32
C LEU A 107 3.21 -25.30 13.58
N GLY A 108 4.16 -25.86 12.84
CA GLY A 108 5.56 -25.45 12.84
C GLY A 108 5.76 -24.14 12.09
N LYS A 109 5.59 -23.02 12.81
CA LYS A 109 5.89 -21.64 12.41
C LYS A 109 4.76 -20.89 11.70
N PHE A 110 3.65 -20.66 12.41
CA PHE A 110 3.02 -19.33 12.34
C PHE A 110 3.96 -18.32 13.01
N SER A 111 5.09 -18.03 12.36
CA SER A 111 5.78 -16.78 12.64
C SER A 111 4.83 -15.71 12.14
N VAL A 112 4.30 -14.89 13.04
CA VAL A 112 3.82 -13.55 12.68
C VAL A 112 5.05 -12.80 12.21
N ASN A 113 5.47 -13.11 10.99
CA ASN A 113 6.50 -12.39 10.28
C ASN A 113 5.80 -11.10 9.93
N ILE A 114 6.03 -10.04 10.73
CA ILE A 114 5.50 -8.72 10.42
C ILE A 114 6.03 -8.42 9.04
N ASP A 115 5.15 -8.52 8.04
CA ASP A 115 5.57 -8.48 6.66
C ASP A 115 6.21 -7.12 6.39
N PHE A 116 7.29 -7.11 5.62
CA PHE A 116 8.06 -5.90 5.35
C PHE A 116 7.16 -4.79 4.77
N VAL A 117 6.11 -5.18 4.03
CA VAL A 117 5.04 -4.30 3.53
C VAL A 117 4.31 -3.59 4.68
N GLN A 118 3.94 -4.29 5.74
CA GLN A 118 3.25 -3.73 6.90
C GLN A 118 4.13 -2.73 7.67
N LEU A 119 5.43 -3.04 7.83
CA LEU A 119 6.40 -2.09 8.39
C LEU A 119 6.52 -0.82 7.55
N LEU A 120 6.48 -0.97 6.21
CA LEU A 120 6.59 0.14 5.29
C LEU A 120 5.35 1.05 5.34
N VAL A 121 4.15 0.47 5.37
CA VAL A 121 2.90 1.21 5.56
C VAL A 121 2.91 1.95 6.91
N LEU A 122 3.33 1.27 7.98
CA LEU A 122 3.41 1.88 9.31
C LEU A 122 4.34 3.08 9.32
N LEU A 123 5.53 2.96 8.73
CA LEU A 123 6.49 4.05 8.60
C LEU A 123 5.88 5.25 7.85
N GLU A 124 5.16 4.98 6.76
CA GLU A 124 4.54 6.02 5.95
C GLU A 124 3.45 6.77 6.73
N VAL A 125 2.65 6.06 7.52
CA VAL A 125 1.65 6.64 8.42
C VAL A 125 2.32 7.49 9.50
N ILE A 126 3.39 7.01 10.12
CA ILE A 126 4.15 7.76 11.14
C ILE A 126 4.69 9.06 10.53
N VAL A 127 5.31 8.99 9.36
CA VAL A 127 5.85 10.17 8.66
C VAL A 127 4.74 11.15 8.30
N TYR A 128 3.59 10.66 7.82
CA TYR A 128 2.43 11.49 7.54
C TYR A 128 1.93 12.23 8.79
N ILE A 129 1.77 11.51 9.91
CA ILE A 129 1.33 12.08 11.20
C ILE A 129 2.34 13.12 11.69
N ALA A 130 3.63 12.80 11.67
CA ALA A 130 4.70 13.71 12.10
C ALA A 130 4.71 15.01 11.29
N ARG A 131 4.58 14.92 9.96
CA ARG A 131 4.49 16.09 9.08
C ARG A 131 3.25 16.94 9.39
N LYS A 132 2.10 16.30 9.63
CA LYS A 132 0.85 16.99 9.98
C LYS A 132 0.96 17.73 11.31
N LEU A 133 1.55 17.09 12.33
CA LEU A 133 1.82 17.69 13.64
C LEU A 133 2.78 18.87 13.55
N HIS A 134 3.88 18.73 12.81
CA HIS A 134 4.85 19.80 12.64
C HIS A 134 4.23 21.03 11.96
N LYS A 135 3.46 20.81 10.89
CA LYS A 135 2.74 21.89 10.19
C LYS A 135 1.69 22.56 11.07
N ALA A 136 0.98 21.80 11.90
CA ALA A 136 0.02 22.35 12.85
C ALA A 136 0.70 23.19 13.95
N ARG A 137 1.89 22.78 14.41
CA ARG A 137 2.68 23.53 15.39
C ARG A 137 3.19 24.86 14.84
N ASN A 138 3.71 24.87 13.62
CA ASN A 138 4.24 26.09 12.99
C ASN A 138 3.14 27.15 12.78
N ARG A 139 1.92 26.73 12.39
CA ARG A 139 0.76 27.64 12.28
C ARG A 139 0.34 28.25 13.62
N LYS A 140 0.53 27.53 14.75
CA LYS A 140 0.25 28.08 16.07
C LYS A 140 1.29 29.12 16.51
N MET A 141 2.54 28.99 16.06
CA MET A 141 3.60 29.96 16.37
C MET A 141 3.52 31.22 15.51
N GLU A 142 2.98 31.14 14.28
CA GLU A 142 2.73 32.31 13.42
C GLU A 142 1.48 33.11 13.84
N ALA A 143 0.59 32.52 14.63
CA ALA A 143 -0.66 33.12 15.09
C ALA A 143 -0.59 33.69 16.53
N SER A 144 0.58 33.60 17.17
CA SER A 144 0.86 34.10 18.52
C SER A 144 1.91 35.20 18.48
#